data_AF-A0A367LWY6-F1
#
_entry.id   AF-A0A367LWY6-F1
#
_cell.length_a   1.000
_cell.length_b   1.000
_cell.length_c   1.000
_cell.angle_alpha   90.00
_cell.angle_beta   90.00
_cell.angle_gamma   90.00
#
_symmetry.space_group_name_H-M   'P 1'
#
loop_
_entity.id
_entity.type
_entity.pdbx_description
1 polymer ?
#
loop_
_entity_poly.entity_id
_entity_poly.type
_entity_poly.pdbx_seq_one_letter_code
_entity_poly.pdbx_strand_id
1 'polypeptide(L)'
;MRALLVAACLLLGGCSHFAEDDWLGEDKALHFASSAALAAAGMQMAHDRGLRGARQARFGLSFSLAFGVGKEFYDSRSAGSGWS
;
A
#
# COMPACT_ATOMS: atom_id res chain seq x y z
N MET A 1 -4.54 23.72 -6.97
CA MET A 1 -4.23 23.34 -5.57
C MET A 1 -3.91 21.85 -5.41
N ARG A 2 -4.81 20.91 -5.77
CA ARG A 2 -4.52 19.46 -5.69
C ARG A 2 -3.30 18.99 -6.50
N ALA A 3 -3.16 19.47 -7.74
CA ALA A 3 -2.01 19.13 -8.58
C ALA A 3 -0.67 19.65 -8.01
N LEU A 4 -0.69 20.78 -7.31
CA LEU A 4 0.49 21.35 -6.67
C LEU A 4 0.91 20.54 -5.44
N LEU A 5 -0.04 19.97 -4.70
CA LEU A 5 0.24 19.06 -3.59
C LEU A 5 0.85 17.75 -4.09
N VAL A 6 0.32 17.17 -5.17
CA VAL A 6 0.89 15.96 -5.80
C VAL A 6 2.30 16.23 -6.33
N ALA A 7 2.49 17.36 -7.03
CA ALA A 7 3.81 17.76 -7.50
C ALA A 7 4.80 17.99 -6.35
N ALA A 8 4.37 18.62 -5.25
CA ALA A 8 5.20 18.79 -4.06
C ALA A 8 5.59 17.44 -3.42
N CYS A 9 4.66 16.48 -3.30
CA CYS A 9 4.97 15.15 -2.79
C CYS A 9 5.97 14.39 -3.69
N LEU A 10 5.84 14.50 -5.02
CA LEU A 10 6.75 13.86 -5.98
C LEU A 10 8.16 14.48 -5.96
N LEU A 11 8.26 15.79 -5.73
CA LEU A 11 9.54 16.52 -5.65
C LEU A 11 10.24 16.38 -4.29
N LEU A 12 9.52 15.94 -3.25
CA LEU A 12 10.04 15.67 -1.91
C LEU A 12 10.45 14.20 -1.72
N GLY A 13 10.27 13.34 -2.73
CA GLY A 13 10.91 12.02 -2.80
C GLY A 13 12.41 12.22 -2.92
N GLY A 14 13.10 12.24 -1.77
CA GLY A 14 14.53 12.49 -1.67
C GLY A 14 15.36 11.52 -2.50
N CYS A 15 16.67 11.78 -2.57
CA CYS A 15 17.68 10.95 -3.21
C CYS A 15 17.60 9.50 -2.70
N SER A 16 16.70 8.70 -3.27
CA SER A 16 16.65 7.27 -3.03
C SER A 16 17.91 6.74 -3.67
N HIS A 17 18.87 6.36 -2.82
CA HIS A 17 19.83 5.34 -3.21
C HIS A 17 18.99 4.24 -3.90
N PHE A 18 19.24 3.99 -5.19
CA PHE A 18 18.62 2.85 -5.86
C PHE A 18 19.16 1.64 -5.11
N ALA A 19 18.43 1.20 -4.08
CA ALA A 19 18.69 -0.05 -3.43
C ALA A 19 18.59 -1.10 -4.54
N GLU A 20 19.57 -2.00 -4.58
CA GLU A 20 19.61 -3.11 -5.51
C GLU A 20 18.53 -4.11 -5.06
N ASP A 21 17.29 -3.75 -5.38
CA ASP A 21 16.08 -4.39 -4.87
C ASP A 21 15.64 -5.43 -5.90
N ASP A 22 15.54 -6.69 -5.46
CA ASP A 22 15.09 -7.77 -6.32
C ASP A 22 13.58 -7.71 -6.47
N TRP A 23 13.13 -7.07 -7.55
CA TRP A 23 11.71 -6.88 -7.86
C TRP A 23 10.93 -8.19 -8.05
N LEU A 24 11.62 -9.30 -8.26
CA LEU A 24 11.03 -10.64 -8.40
C LEU A 24 11.39 -11.56 -7.23
N GLY A 25 11.99 -11.01 -6.17
CA GLY A 25 12.33 -11.74 -4.96
C GLY A 25 11.10 -12.22 -4.18
N GLU A 26 11.33 -13.17 -3.27
CA GLU A 26 10.29 -13.74 -2.40
C GLU A 26 9.54 -12.67 -1.59
N ASP A 27 10.27 -11.67 -1.09
CA ASP A 27 9.75 -10.47 -0.40
C ASP A 27 8.62 -9.81 -1.20
N LYS A 28 8.89 -9.43 -2.44
CA LYS A 28 7.92 -8.73 -3.31
C LYS A 28 6.74 -9.61 -3.68
N ALA A 29 6.96 -10.91 -3.86
CA ALA A 29 5.87 -11.86 -4.13
C ALA A 29 4.91 -11.96 -2.94
N LEU A 30 5.46 -12.02 -1.71
CA LEU A 30 4.68 -12.02 -0.48
C LEU A 30 4.00 -10.67 -0.24
N HIS A 31 4.65 -9.54 -0.54
CA HIS A 31 4.03 -8.22 -0.47
C HIS A 31 2.83 -8.10 -1.42
N PHE A 32 2.98 -8.56 -2.65
CA PHE A 32 1.90 -8.57 -3.64
C PHE A 32 0.73 -9.45 -3.19
N ALA A 33 1.02 -10.68 -2.76
CA ALA A 33 0.01 -11.63 -2.31
C ALA A 33 -0.75 -11.14 -1.07
N SER A 34 -0.04 -10.61 -0.07
CA SER A 34 -0.64 -10.05 1.14
C SER A 34 -1.48 -8.81 0.84
N SER A 35 -1.01 -7.92 -0.04
CA SER A 35 -1.78 -6.76 -0.50
C SER A 35 -3.07 -7.16 -1.22
N ALA A 36 -2.99 -8.15 -2.12
CA ALA A 36 -4.15 -8.69 -2.81
C ALA A 36 -5.15 -9.33 -1.84
N ALA A 37 -4.68 -10.08 -0.85
CA ALA A 37 -5.51 -10.70 0.18
C ALA A 37 -6.24 -9.65 1.04
N LEU A 38 -5.53 -8.59 1.47
CA LEU A 38 -6.13 -7.47 2.21
C LEU A 38 -7.17 -6.73 1.35
N ALA A 39 -6.88 -6.51 0.07
CA ALA A 39 -7.83 -5.88 -0.84
C ALA A 39 -9.11 -6.72 -0.99
N ALA A 40 -8.98 -8.04 -1.15
CA ALA A 40 -10.10 -8.97 -1.21
C ALA A 40 -10.91 -8.97 0.10
N ALA A 41 -10.26 -8.98 1.26
CA ALA A 41 -10.91 -8.89 2.55
C ALA A 41 -11.70 -7.57 2.70
N GLY A 42 -11.11 -6.45 2.32
CA GLY A 42 -11.80 -5.15 2.28
C GLY A 42 -12.98 -5.16 1.31
N MET A 43 -12.84 -5.77 0.13
CA MET A 43 -13.94 -5.95 -0.82
C MET A 43 -15.08 -6.78 -0.23
N GLN A 44 -14.79 -7.85 0.52
CA GLN A 44 -15.83 -8.64 1.19
C GLN A 44 -16.54 -7.81 2.26
N MET A 45 -15.79 -7.10 3.10
CA MET A 45 -16.39 -6.23 4.12
C MET A 45 -17.27 -5.11 3.50
N ALA A 46 -16.88 -4.59 2.34
CA ALA A 46 -17.70 -3.65 1.58
C ALA A 46 -18.96 -4.31 0.98
N HIS A 47 -18.82 -5.55 0.50
CA HIS A 47 -19.93 -6.35 -0.03
C HIS A 47 -21.01 -6.56 1.02
N ASP A 48 -20.62 -6.90 2.25
CA ASP A 48 -21.52 -7.14 3.38
C ASP A 48 -22.30 -5.87 3.77
N ARG A 49 -21.75 -4.69 3.46
CA ARG A 49 -22.42 -3.38 3.62
C ARG A 49 -23.20 -2.92 2.39
N GLY A 50 -23.46 -3.83 1.44
CA GLY A 50 -24.25 -3.55 0.24
C GLY A 50 -23.52 -2.76 -0.85
N LEU A 51 -22.21 -2.53 -0.73
CA LEU A 51 -21.42 -1.96 -1.82
C LEU A 51 -21.23 -3.01 -2.91
N ARG A 52 -21.16 -2.54 -4.17
CA ARG A 52 -21.06 -3.38 -5.37
C ARG A 52 -20.15 -2.73 -6.40
N GLY A 53 -19.60 -3.55 -7.29
CA GLY A 53 -18.81 -3.12 -8.45
C GLY A 53 -17.66 -2.19 -8.06
N ALA A 54 -17.53 -1.06 -8.75
CA ALA A 54 -16.43 -0.12 -8.55
C ALA A 54 -16.35 0.48 -7.12
N ARG A 55 -17.46 0.58 -6.38
CA ARG A 55 -17.41 1.08 -4.98
C ARG A 55 -16.76 0.05 -4.05
N GLN A 56 -17.07 -1.21 -4.24
CA GLN A 56 -16.50 -2.33 -3.50
C GLN A 56 -15.00 -2.45 -3.78
N ALA A 57 -14.59 -2.42 -5.06
CA ALA A 57 -13.19 -2.47 -5.45
C ALA A 57 -12.38 -1.29 -4.88
N ARG A 58 -12.90 -0.06 -4.97
CA ARG A 58 -12.26 1.12 -4.36
C ARG A 58 -12.08 0.96 -2.86
N PHE A 59 -13.09 0.47 -2.15
CA PHE A 59 -12.98 0.23 -0.72
C PHE A 59 -11.89 -0.79 -0.40
N GLY A 60 -11.85 -1.92 -1.11
CA GLY A 60 -10.81 -2.94 -0.93
C GLY A 60 -9.40 -2.40 -1.17
N LEU A 61 -9.20 -1.66 -2.26
CA LEU A 61 -7.92 -1.01 -2.55
C LEU A 61 -7.52 -0.03 -1.44
N SER A 62 -8.44 0.84 -1.00
CA SER A 62 -8.17 1.76 0.10
C SER A 62 -7.86 1.04 1.42
N PHE A 63 -8.53 -0.08 1.69
CA PHE A 63 -8.28 -0.90 2.87
C PHE A 63 -6.87 -1.49 2.85
N SER A 64 -6.46 -2.12 1.74
CA SER A 64 -5.09 -2.63 1.56
C SER A 64 -4.05 -1.51 1.69
N LEU A 65 -4.28 -0.35 1.06
CA LEU A 65 -3.37 0.80 1.14
C LEU A 65 -3.20 1.30 2.58
N ALA A 66 -4.28 1.37 3.36
CA ALA A 66 -4.24 1.82 4.74
C ALA A 66 -3.37 0.90 5.61
N PHE A 67 -3.46 -0.41 5.41
CA PHE A 67 -2.57 -1.37 6.07
C PHE A 67 -1.11 -1.19 5.64
N GLY A 68 -0.84 -1.02 4.34
CA GLY A 68 0.51 -0.76 3.83
C GLY A 68 1.13 0.50 4.44
N VAL A 69 0.40 1.63 4.44
CA VAL A 69 0.85 2.87 5.08
C VAL A 69 1.08 2.67 6.58
N GLY A 70 0.20 1.94 7.26
CA GLY A 70 0.36 1.63 8.68
C GLY A 70 1.60 0.79 8.97
N LYS A 71 1.90 -0.21 8.11
CA LYS A 71 3.12 -1.03 8.21
C LYS A 71 4.36 -0.17 8.03
N GLU A 72 4.43 0.64 6.97
CA GLU A 72 5.59 1.52 6.75
C GLU A 72 5.78 2.53 7.88
N PHE A 73 4.69 3.08 8.42
CA PHE A 73 4.75 3.93 9.60
C PHE A 73 5.31 3.17 10.82
N TYR A 74 4.91 1.91 11.00
CA TYR A 74 5.43 1.06 12.08
C TYR A 74 6.90 0.66 11.89
N ASP A 75 7.33 0.43 10.65
CA ASP A 75 8.72 0.09 10.31
C ASP A 75 9.64 1.32 10.33
N SER A 76 9.10 2.55 10.35
CA SER A 76 9.91 3.77 10.53
C SER A 76 10.61 3.88 11.89
N ARG A 77 10.26 3.00 12.83
CA ARG A 77 10.85 2.92 14.17
C ARG A 77 12.24 2.24 14.09
N SER A 78 13.09 2.45 15.10
CA SER A 78 14.42 1.81 15.17
C SER A 78 14.39 0.27 15.18
N ALA A 79 13.26 -0.32 15.57
CA ALA A 79 13.03 -1.78 15.57
C ALA A 79 12.18 -2.25 14.38
N GLY A 80 12.06 -1.43 13.33
CA GLY A 80 11.39 -1.82 12.09
C GLY A 80 12.08 -2.99 11.42
N SER A 81 11.30 -3.82 10.73
CA SER A 81 11.81 -4.99 10.03
C SER A 81 12.60 -4.64 8.77
N GLY A 82 12.28 -3.47 8.16
CA GLY A 82 12.78 -3.09 6.84
C GLY A 82 12.26 -3.97 5.70
N TRP A 83 11.31 -4.87 6.00
CA TRP A 83 10.68 -5.78 5.06
C TRP A 83 9.64 -5.02 4.23
N SER A 84 9.68 -5.23 2.91
CA SER A 84 8.75 -4.62 1.97
C SER A 84 7.92 -5.68 1.29
#